data_AF-A0A0S6U4X8-F1
#
_entry.id   AF-A0A0S6U4X8-F1
#
_cell.length_a   1.000
_cell.length_b   1.000
_cell.length_c   1.000
_cell.angle_alpha   90.00
_cell.angle_beta   90.00
_cell.angle_gamma   90.00
#
_symmetry.space_group_name_H-M   'P 1'
#
loop_
_entity.id
_entity.type
_entity.pdbx_description
1 polymer ?
#
loop_
_entity_poly.entity_id
_entity_poly.type
_entity_poly.pdbx_seq_one_letter_code
_entity_poly.pdbx_strand_id
1 'polypeptide(L)'
;MAGVLKPDTVIEETIWTINSCKDNYGNIAKNLFDGNVSTIEQLYSSGDYIDITFNSNCNVWVLGTSNSTYSNRREPLKVEKWEGNQWVFYANETKPLDGAFWSKTLMNVPAGRYKFSWINGYRYDVEWCLEKVKNNKYLIKQNNDYYLTNNNYINLGKIDADKKLNNLIDQYGYDDLSIITQELNNKKIPTKLENDYYKSFDINLNDIKDTINLIEENDKKYIQHGCSNYKISDKIKKFNNGKFEVLMKE
;
A
#
# COMPACT_ATOMS: atom_id res chain seq x y z
N MET A 1 -3.92 -10.18 16.69
CA MET A 1 -4.70 -10.88 15.65
C MET A 1 -6.15 -10.66 16.04
N ALA A 2 -7.00 -10.24 15.10
CA ALA A 2 -8.44 -10.31 15.31
C ALA A 2 -8.79 -11.78 15.63
N GLY A 3 -9.87 -12.04 16.36
CA GLY A 3 -10.24 -13.42 16.66
C GLY A 3 -10.78 -14.16 15.42
N VAL A 4 -11.59 -15.19 15.61
CA VAL A 4 -11.98 -16.11 14.51
C VAL A 4 -12.86 -15.44 13.43
N LEU A 5 -13.47 -14.30 13.72
CA LEU A 5 -14.35 -13.57 12.80
C LEU A 5 -13.58 -12.64 11.86
N LYS A 6 -13.65 -12.90 10.56
CA LYS A 6 -13.06 -12.06 9.51
C LYS A 6 -13.81 -12.21 8.18
N PRO A 7 -13.66 -11.27 7.22
CA PRO A 7 -14.21 -11.46 5.87
C PRO A 7 -13.61 -12.70 5.20
N ASP A 8 -14.42 -13.46 4.44
CA ASP A 8 -13.99 -14.69 3.76
C ASP A 8 -12.83 -14.49 2.77
N THR A 9 -12.65 -13.26 2.30
CA THR A 9 -11.57 -12.89 1.37
C THR A 9 -10.23 -12.65 2.08
N VAL A 10 -10.20 -12.53 3.41
CA VAL A 10 -8.98 -12.25 4.17
C VAL A 10 -8.19 -13.52 4.46
N ILE A 11 -7.11 -13.67 3.70
CA ILE A 11 -6.19 -14.82 3.80
C ILE A 11 -5.23 -14.66 4.97
N GLU A 12 -4.65 -13.46 5.14
CA GLU A 12 -3.62 -13.15 6.15
C GLU A 12 -3.87 -11.78 6.79
N GLU A 13 -3.59 -11.66 8.09
CA GLU A 13 -3.66 -10.39 8.82
C GLU A 13 -2.28 -9.76 9.00
N THR A 14 -2.22 -8.43 9.04
CA THR A 14 -1.00 -7.72 9.41
C THR A 14 -0.74 -7.86 10.91
N ILE A 15 0.53 -7.76 11.31
CA ILE A 15 0.89 -7.62 12.72
C ILE A 15 0.66 -6.15 13.09
N TRP A 16 -0.03 -5.94 14.21
CA TRP A 16 -0.37 -4.62 14.68
C TRP A 16 -0.19 -4.49 16.20
N THR A 17 -0.14 -3.26 16.68
CA THR A 17 -0.06 -2.95 18.12
C THR A 17 -0.87 -1.70 18.41
N ILE A 18 -1.74 -1.77 19.41
CA ILE A 18 -2.46 -0.59 19.92
C ILE A 18 -1.49 0.18 20.80
N ASN A 19 -1.18 1.42 20.42
CA ASN A 19 -0.29 2.29 21.17
C ASN A 19 -1.05 3.01 22.29
N SER A 20 -2.26 3.46 21.99
CA SER A 20 -3.19 4.03 22.97
C SER A 20 -4.61 4.03 22.40
N CYS A 21 -5.59 4.18 23.27
CA CYS A 21 -6.97 4.44 22.86
C CYS A 21 -7.61 5.37 23.87
N LYS A 22 -8.66 6.07 23.43
CA LYS A 22 -9.56 6.77 24.32
C LYS A 22 -10.98 6.32 24.00
N ASP A 23 -11.64 5.80 25.02
CA ASP A 23 -13.06 5.60 25.05
C ASP A 23 -13.63 5.94 26.41
N ASN A 24 -14.92 6.27 26.43
CA ASN A 24 -15.63 6.51 27.68
C ASN A 24 -15.99 5.20 28.41
N TYR A 25 -15.79 4.04 27.77
CA TYR A 25 -16.26 2.73 28.26
C TYR A 25 -15.14 1.70 28.53
N GLY A 26 -13.87 2.08 28.32
CA GLY A 26 -12.68 1.39 28.81
C GLY A 26 -12.21 0.13 28.07
N ASN A 27 -12.69 -0.20 26.86
CA ASN A 27 -12.42 -1.49 26.20
C ASN A 27 -12.29 -1.47 24.65
N ILE A 28 -12.16 -0.32 23.97
CA ILE A 28 -11.99 -0.20 22.50
C ILE A 28 -11.11 -1.29 21.89
N ALA A 29 -9.90 -1.46 22.42
CA ALA A 29 -8.92 -2.36 21.84
C ALA A 29 -9.24 -3.84 22.08
N LYS A 30 -10.01 -4.14 23.12
CA LYS A 30 -10.34 -5.51 23.51
C LYS A 30 -11.51 -6.05 22.70
N ASN A 31 -12.54 -5.23 22.47
CA ASN A 31 -13.77 -5.69 21.82
C ASN A 31 -13.63 -5.71 20.28
N LEU A 32 -12.81 -4.82 19.70
CA LEU A 32 -12.71 -4.70 18.24
C LEU A 32 -11.87 -5.79 17.57
N PHE A 33 -11.15 -6.60 18.33
CA PHE A 33 -10.20 -7.57 17.81
C PHE A 33 -10.28 -8.93 18.53
N ASP A 34 -11.38 -9.23 19.22
CA ASP A 34 -11.56 -10.49 19.94
C ASP A 34 -12.20 -11.60 19.09
N GLY A 35 -12.71 -11.27 17.90
CA GLY A 35 -13.38 -12.19 16.98
C GLY A 35 -14.73 -12.67 17.47
N ASN A 36 -15.39 -11.91 18.35
CA ASN A 36 -16.65 -12.30 18.96
C ASN A 36 -17.72 -11.21 18.75
N VAL A 37 -18.59 -11.41 17.74
CA VAL A 37 -19.75 -10.53 17.48
C VAL A 37 -20.74 -10.39 18.64
N SER A 38 -20.62 -11.23 19.68
CA SER A 38 -21.47 -11.15 20.87
C SER A 38 -20.88 -10.26 21.96
N THR A 39 -19.64 -9.78 21.83
CA THR A 39 -19.15 -8.72 22.70
C THR A 39 -19.84 -7.42 22.37
N ILE A 40 -19.89 -6.54 23.37
CA ILE A 40 -20.60 -5.27 23.25
C ILE A 40 -19.96 -4.48 22.12
N GLU A 41 -20.78 -4.10 21.14
CA GLU A 41 -20.41 -3.24 20.02
C GLU A 41 -19.59 -2.06 20.53
N GLN A 42 -18.49 -1.75 19.85
CA GLN A 42 -17.65 -0.66 20.25
C GLN A 42 -18.31 0.67 19.92
N LEU A 43 -18.71 1.39 20.96
CA LEU A 43 -19.25 2.74 20.87
C LEU A 43 -18.12 3.78 20.83
N TYR A 44 -18.09 4.59 19.78
CA TYR A 44 -17.28 5.80 19.70
C TYR A 44 -18.16 7.02 19.99
N SER A 45 -17.75 7.81 20.97
CA SER A 45 -18.26 9.15 21.24
C SER A 45 -17.35 10.19 20.58
N SER A 46 -17.83 11.44 20.45
CA SER A 46 -17.00 12.53 19.94
C SER A 46 -15.68 12.64 20.74
N GLY A 47 -14.56 12.57 20.02
CA GLY A 47 -13.21 12.62 20.60
C GLY A 47 -12.64 11.28 21.06
N ASP A 48 -13.38 10.17 20.89
CA ASP A 48 -12.83 8.82 21.05
C ASP A 48 -11.91 8.49 19.88
N TYR A 49 -10.88 7.69 20.16
CA TYR A 49 -9.90 7.31 19.15
C TYR A 49 -9.19 6.00 19.43
N ILE A 50 -8.62 5.43 18.38
CA ILE A 50 -7.66 4.31 18.40
C ILE A 50 -6.37 4.78 17.78
N ASP A 51 -5.27 4.65 18.50
CA ASP A 51 -3.91 4.83 18.01
C ASP A 51 -3.26 3.46 17.85
N ILE A 52 -2.97 3.09 16.61
CA ILE A 52 -2.56 1.75 16.21
C ILE A 52 -1.37 1.80 15.25
N THR A 53 -0.42 0.88 15.41
CA THR A 53 0.70 0.68 14.50
C THR A 53 0.47 -0.58 13.67
N PHE A 54 0.67 -0.49 12.35
CA PHE A 54 0.70 -1.61 11.42
C PHE A 54 2.14 -1.88 10.98
N ASN A 55 2.57 -3.15 11.01
CA ASN A 55 3.93 -3.55 10.63
C ASN A 55 4.10 -3.85 9.14
N SER A 56 3.00 -3.87 8.39
CA SER A 56 3.00 -4.03 6.94
C SER A 56 1.84 -3.23 6.34
N ASN A 57 1.86 -3.05 5.02
CA ASN A 57 0.72 -2.51 4.30
C ASN A 57 -0.53 -3.36 4.59
N CYS A 58 -1.67 -2.70 4.73
CA CYS A 58 -2.92 -3.39 5.06
C CYS A 58 -4.16 -2.73 4.46
N ASN A 59 -5.21 -3.52 4.32
CA ASN A 59 -6.57 -3.02 4.19
C ASN A 59 -7.23 -3.04 5.57
N VAL A 60 -8.02 -2.02 5.87
CA VAL A 60 -8.81 -1.97 7.11
C VAL A 60 -10.23 -2.37 6.77
N TRP A 61 -10.68 -3.46 7.38
CA TRP A 61 -12.05 -3.94 7.33
C TRP A 61 -12.74 -3.64 8.64
N VAL A 62 -13.97 -3.16 8.55
CA VAL A 62 -14.82 -2.91 9.72
C VAL A 62 -16.14 -3.62 9.51
N LEU A 63 -16.54 -4.41 10.49
CA LEU A 63 -17.88 -4.96 10.59
C LEU A 63 -18.75 -3.92 11.28
N GLY A 64 -19.72 -3.36 10.55
CA GLY A 64 -20.68 -2.44 11.13
C GLY A 64 -21.78 -3.14 11.92
N THR A 65 -22.69 -2.35 12.47
CA THR A 65 -23.86 -2.84 13.21
C THR A 65 -25.17 -2.73 12.39
N SER A 66 -26.11 -3.62 12.66
CA SER A 66 -27.51 -3.51 12.22
C SER A 66 -28.30 -2.47 13.03
N ASN A 67 -27.81 -2.09 14.21
CA ASN A 67 -28.42 -1.12 15.10
C ASN A 67 -28.63 0.21 14.36
N SER A 68 -29.85 0.77 14.45
CA SER A 68 -30.28 1.92 13.64
C SER A 68 -30.42 3.23 14.40
N THR A 69 -30.09 3.25 15.70
CA THR A 69 -30.46 4.36 16.60
C THR A 69 -29.83 5.72 16.26
N TYR A 70 -28.69 5.77 15.56
CA TYR A 70 -27.97 7.02 15.27
C TYR A 70 -27.73 7.25 13.77
N SER A 71 -27.93 8.48 13.29
CA SER A 71 -27.89 8.84 11.87
C SER A 71 -26.49 8.76 11.25
N ASN A 72 -25.45 9.08 12.01
CA ASN A 72 -24.07 9.15 11.53
C ASN A 72 -23.22 7.91 11.81
N ARG A 73 -23.80 6.85 12.37
CA ARG A 73 -23.07 5.62 12.75
C ARG A 73 -22.29 4.93 11.61
N ARG A 74 -22.62 5.26 10.36
CA ARG A 74 -21.98 4.71 9.16
C ARG A 74 -20.89 5.61 8.58
N GLU A 75 -20.81 6.89 8.99
CA GLU A 75 -19.83 7.82 8.43
C GLU A 75 -18.41 7.38 8.78
N PRO A 76 -17.45 7.49 7.87
CA PRO A 76 -16.09 7.02 8.10
C PRO A 76 -15.41 7.70 9.31
N LEU A 77 -14.47 6.98 9.93
CA LEU A 77 -13.59 7.56 10.94
C LEU A 77 -12.62 8.55 10.28
N LYS A 78 -12.26 9.60 11.03
CA LYS A 78 -11.13 10.47 10.65
C LYS A 78 -9.85 9.67 10.82
N VAL A 79 -9.01 9.66 9.79
CA VAL A 79 -7.72 8.94 9.82
C VAL A 79 -6.58 9.94 9.74
N GLU A 80 -5.63 9.81 10.64
CA GLU A 80 -4.40 10.60 10.68
C GLU A 80 -3.19 9.66 10.75
N LYS A 81 -2.10 10.00 10.08
CA LYS A 81 -0.84 9.26 10.11
C LYS A 81 0.19 10.03 10.94
N TRP A 82 0.95 9.31 11.76
CA TRP A 82 2.06 9.88 12.52
C TRP A 82 3.30 10.04 11.63
N GLU A 83 3.80 11.26 11.50
CA GLU A 83 4.99 11.60 10.71
C GLU A 83 6.21 11.92 11.60
N GLY A 84 6.26 11.32 12.79
CA GLY A 84 7.40 11.42 13.73
C GLY A 84 7.25 12.49 14.81
N ASN A 85 6.57 13.61 14.51
CA ASN A 85 6.33 14.70 15.47
C ASN A 85 4.89 15.19 15.53
N GLN A 86 4.06 14.84 14.55
CA GLN A 86 2.69 15.32 14.44
C GLN A 86 1.80 14.30 13.74
N TRP A 87 0.49 14.47 13.95
CA TRP A 87 -0.56 13.77 13.23
C TRP A 87 -0.92 14.55 11.98
N VAL A 88 -0.83 13.92 10.81
CA VAL A 88 -1.19 14.51 9.52
C VAL A 88 -2.41 13.80 8.98
N PHE A 89 -3.38 14.55 8.46
CA PHE A 89 -4.59 13.97 7.85
C PHE A 89 -4.22 12.99 6.74
N TYR A 90 -4.75 11.76 6.82
CA TYR A 90 -4.51 10.72 5.84
C TYR A 90 -5.69 10.66 4.86
N ALA A 91 -5.51 11.26 3.69
CA ALA A 91 -6.56 11.56 2.72
C ALA A 91 -7.05 10.37 1.86
N ASN A 92 -6.85 9.13 2.31
CA ASN A 92 -7.34 7.97 1.56
C ASN A 92 -8.87 7.91 1.62
N GLU A 93 -9.52 7.39 0.57
CA GLU A 93 -10.97 7.30 0.47
C GLU A 93 -11.52 6.38 1.57
N THR A 94 -11.91 6.97 2.70
CA THR A 94 -12.59 6.24 3.75
C THR A 94 -14.03 5.97 3.35
N LYS A 95 -14.42 4.70 3.26
CA LYS A 95 -15.79 4.33 2.89
C LYS A 95 -16.71 4.27 4.12
N PRO A 96 -17.99 4.67 3.98
CA PRO A 96 -18.98 4.45 5.03
C PRO A 96 -19.23 2.95 5.25
N LEU A 97 -19.77 2.61 6.42
CA LEU A 97 -20.17 1.24 6.74
C LEU A 97 -21.44 0.84 6.00
N ASP A 98 -21.46 -0.39 5.49
CA ASP A 98 -22.66 -1.02 4.93
C ASP A 98 -23.38 -1.89 5.97
N GLY A 99 -24.11 -1.24 6.87
CA GLY A 99 -24.94 -1.95 7.86
C GLY A 99 -24.17 -2.97 8.69
N ALA A 100 -24.68 -4.21 8.76
CA ALA A 100 -24.09 -5.32 9.50
C ALA A 100 -23.16 -6.20 8.64
N PHE A 101 -22.55 -5.62 7.61
CA PHE A 101 -21.63 -6.32 6.72
C PHE A 101 -20.20 -5.81 6.87
N TRP A 102 -19.26 -6.69 6.56
CA TRP A 102 -17.85 -6.33 6.44
C TRP A 102 -17.65 -5.31 5.34
N SER A 103 -17.11 -4.16 5.71
CA SER A 103 -16.82 -3.05 4.79
C SER A 103 -15.32 -2.79 4.77
N LYS A 104 -14.69 -2.84 3.60
CA LYS A 104 -13.29 -2.41 3.42
C LYS A 104 -13.26 -0.87 3.45
N THR A 105 -13.01 -0.29 4.61
CA THR A 105 -13.08 1.16 4.84
C THR A 105 -11.83 1.88 4.40
N LEU A 106 -10.67 1.21 4.40
CA LEU A 106 -9.42 1.72 3.83
C LEU A 106 -8.70 0.64 3.03
N MET A 107 -8.05 1.06 1.94
CA MET A 107 -7.32 0.17 1.04
C MET A 107 -5.86 0.57 0.93
N ASN A 108 -4.96 -0.42 0.90
CA ASN A 108 -3.52 -0.24 0.68
C ASN A 108 -2.91 0.83 1.61
N VAL A 109 -3.30 0.82 2.88
CA VAL A 109 -2.73 1.70 3.90
C VAL A 109 -1.28 1.27 4.12
N PRO A 110 -0.29 2.17 3.96
CA PRO A 110 1.10 1.83 4.22
C PRO A 110 1.35 1.38 5.66
N ALA A 111 2.43 0.62 5.88
CA ALA A 111 2.91 0.38 7.25
C ALA A 111 3.19 1.70 7.98
N GLY A 112 2.95 1.74 9.28
CA GLY A 112 3.13 2.94 10.10
C GLY A 112 2.14 3.05 11.25
N ARG A 113 2.18 4.20 11.93
CA ARG A 113 1.31 4.51 13.07
C ARG A 113 0.20 5.46 12.66
N TYR A 114 -1.03 5.08 12.99
CA TYR A 114 -2.26 5.74 12.56
C TYR A 114 -3.18 6.01 13.74
N LYS A 115 -3.95 7.09 13.65
CA LYS A 115 -5.00 7.43 14.59
C LYS A 115 -6.34 7.48 13.87
N PHE A 116 -7.27 6.67 14.36
CA PHE A 116 -8.66 6.62 13.91
C PHE A 116 -9.51 7.33 14.95
N SER A 117 -10.07 8.49 14.60
CA SER A 117 -10.83 9.33 15.54
C SER A 117 -12.26 9.51 15.08
N TRP A 118 -13.18 9.55 16.04
CA TRP A 118 -14.56 9.90 15.79
C TRP A 118 -14.82 11.36 16.14
N ILE A 119 -15.36 12.14 15.20
CA ILE A 119 -15.45 13.60 15.34
C ILE A 119 -16.80 14.02 15.94
N ASN A 120 -17.92 13.43 15.53
CA ASN A 120 -19.25 13.97 15.83
C ASN A 120 -20.25 12.86 16.18
N GLY A 121 -21.08 13.05 17.20
CA GLY A 121 -22.14 12.11 17.56
C GLY A 121 -21.63 10.75 18.04
N TYR A 122 -22.29 9.66 17.60
CA TYR A 122 -22.01 8.30 18.02
C TYR A 122 -21.81 7.35 16.84
N ARG A 123 -20.82 6.47 16.93
CA ARG A 123 -20.56 5.40 15.95
C ARG A 123 -20.39 4.06 16.65
N TYR A 124 -20.76 2.99 15.96
CA TYR A 124 -20.65 1.62 16.44
C TYR A 124 -19.89 0.78 15.42
N ASP A 125 -18.84 0.12 15.88
CA ASP A 125 -18.17 -0.93 15.13
C ASP A 125 -18.28 -2.23 15.94
N VAL A 126 -18.58 -3.34 15.27
CA VAL A 126 -18.66 -4.66 15.93
C VAL A 126 -17.27 -5.27 16.02
N GLU A 127 -16.53 -5.29 14.92
CA GLU A 127 -15.24 -5.96 14.81
C GLU A 127 -14.39 -5.27 13.75
N TRP A 128 -13.07 -5.29 13.92
CA TRP A 128 -12.10 -4.87 12.92
C TRP A 128 -11.25 -6.06 12.47
N CYS A 129 -10.93 -6.07 11.18
CA CYS A 129 -9.97 -7.01 10.61
C CYS A 129 -8.94 -6.24 9.79
N LEU A 130 -7.66 -6.50 10.05
CA LEU A 130 -6.54 -5.82 9.41
C LEU A 130 -5.87 -6.77 8.42
N GLU A 131 -6.41 -6.81 7.20
CA GLU A 131 -5.92 -7.69 6.12
C GLU A 131 -4.54 -7.22 5.67
N LYS A 132 -3.55 -8.11 5.71
CA LYS A 132 -2.22 -7.83 5.15
C LYS A 132 -2.34 -7.73 3.63
N VAL A 133 -1.88 -6.60 3.09
CA VAL A 133 -1.73 -6.47 1.63
C VAL A 133 -0.44 -7.16 1.24
N LYS A 134 -0.56 -8.23 0.46
CA LYS A 134 0.59 -8.82 -0.22
C LYS A 134 1.05 -7.86 -1.30
N ASN A 135 2.24 -7.29 -1.13
CA ASN A 135 2.88 -6.48 -2.16
C ASN A 135 3.54 -7.45 -3.14
N ASN A 136 2.75 -7.94 -4.10
CA ASN A 136 3.29 -8.75 -5.17
C ASN A 136 4.27 -7.89 -5.97
N LYS A 137 5.50 -8.38 -6.13
CA LYS A 137 6.50 -7.75 -6.97
C LYS A 137 6.41 -8.33 -8.36
N TYR A 138 6.20 -7.46 -9.34
CA TYR A 138 6.08 -7.84 -10.74
C TYR A 138 7.30 -7.45 -11.55
N LEU A 139 7.67 -8.32 -12.48
CA LEU A 139 8.75 -8.06 -13.43
C LEU A 139 8.30 -8.49 -14.82
N ILE A 140 8.61 -7.67 -15.82
CA ILE A 140 8.25 -7.98 -17.20
C ILE A 140 9.38 -8.79 -17.85
N LYS A 141 9.02 -9.77 -18.67
CA LYS A 141 9.95 -10.50 -19.52
C LYS A 141 9.51 -10.47 -20.98
N GLN A 142 10.45 -10.17 -21.88
CA GLN A 142 10.26 -10.27 -23.33
C GLN A 142 11.51 -10.91 -23.95
N ASN A 143 11.33 -11.89 -24.84
CA ASN A 143 12.43 -12.54 -25.57
C ASN A 143 13.58 -13.06 -24.67
N ASN A 144 13.24 -13.60 -23.50
CA ASN A 144 14.16 -14.06 -22.44
C ASN A 144 14.92 -12.97 -21.68
N ASP A 145 14.75 -11.71 -22.04
CA ASP A 145 15.26 -10.58 -21.27
C ASP A 145 14.24 -10.12 -20.24
N TYR A 146 14.73 -9.67 -19.10
CA TYR A 146 13.94 -9.12 -18.01
C TYR A 146 13.96 -7.60 -18.03
N TYR A 147 12.87 -6.97 -17.61
CA TYR A 147 12.71 -5.52 -17.67
C TYR A 147 12.19 -4.96 -16.36
N LEU A 148 12.88 -3.91 -15.88
CA LEU A 148 12.42 -3.06 -14.80
C LEU A 148 11.33 -2.10 -15.33
N THR A 149 10.21 -2.06 -14.63
CA THR A 149 9.06 -1.18 -14.91
C THR A 149 8.71 -0.27 -13.74
N ASN A 150 9.71 0.41 -13.19
CA ASN A 150 9.50 1.48 -12.21
C ASN A 150 9.68 2.82 -12.92
N ASN A 151 8.59 3.39 -13.43
CA ASN A 151 8.60 4.69 -14.07
C ASN A 151 9.67 4.83 -15.17
N ASN A 152 9.96 3.71 -15.84
CA ASN A 152 10.93 3.54 -16.93
C ASN A 152 10.77 2.13 -17.52
N TYR A 153 11.44 1.84 -18.63
CA TYR A 153 11.51 0.51 -19.23
C TYR A 153 12.97 0.16 -19.52
N ILE A 154 13.64 -0.47 -18.55
CA ILE A 154 15.08 -0.75 -18.60
C ILE A 154 15.30 -2.25 -18.77
N ASN A 155 16.06 -2.63 -19.79
CA ASN A 155 16.49 -4.02 -20.01
C ASN A 155 17.54 -4.40 -18.95
N LEU A 156 17.26 -5.46 -18.19
CA LEU A 156 18.13 -6.05 -17.17
C LEU A 156 18.95 -7.24 -17.72
N GLY A 157 18.68 -7.66 -18.96
CA GLY A 157 19.31 -8.78 -19.64
C GLY A 157 18.69 -10.13 -19.29
N LYS A 158 19.38 -11.21 -19.68
CA LYS A 158 19.02 -12.59 -19.38
C LYS A 158 19.54 -13.01 -18.01
N ILE A 159 18.81 -13.91 -17.34
CA ILE A 159 19.19 -14.47 -16.05
C ILE A 159 19.06 -15.99 -16.13
N ASP A 160 20.18 -16.69 -15.99
CA ASP A 160 20.25 -18.15 -16.18
C ASP A 160 20.02 -18.97 -14.89
N ALA A 161 19.64 -18.34 -13.75
CA ALA A 161 19.47 -19.06 -12.48
C ALA A 161 18.30 -18.53 -11.62
N ASP A 162 17.46 -19.44 -11.12
CA ASP A 162 16.27 -19.13 -10.32
C ASP A 162 16.56 -18.30 -9.05
N LYS A 163 17.65 -18.61 -8.33
CA LYS A 163 18.09 -17.82 -7.16
C LYS A 163 18.44 -16.37 -7.54
N LYS A 164 18.98 -16.14 -8.74
CA LYS A 164 19.28 -14.79 -9.23
C LYS A 164 18.00 -14.07 -9.65
N LEU A 165 17.01 -14.79 -10.16
CA LEU A 165 15.72 -14.23 -10.54
C LEU A 165 14.94 -13.71 -9.32
N ASN A 166 14.87 -14.46 -8.23
CA ASN A 166 14.20 -14.01 -7.00
C ASN A 166 14.80 -12.71 -6.46
N ASN A 167 16.13 -12.63 -6.40
CA ASN A 167 16.82 -11.40 -5.98
C ASN A 167 16.55 -10.24 -6.94
N LEU A 168 16.42 -10.51 -8.24
CA LEU A 168 16.09 -9.50 -9.23
C LEU A 168 14.68 -8.94 -9.01
N ILE A 169 13.70 -9.81 -8.74
CA ILE A 169 12.32 -9.39 -8.46
C ILE A 169 12.26 -8.59 -7.15
N ASP A 170 13.01 -8.96 -6.12
CA ASP A 170 13.08 -8.16 -4.88
C ASP A 170 13.72 -6.78 -5.10
N GLN A 171 14.75 -6.73 -5.96
CA GLN A 171 15.50 -5.50 -6.19
C GLN A 171 14.75 -4.53 -7.12
N TYR A 172 14.17 -5.06 -8.20
CA TYR A 172 13.67 -4.31 -9.35
C TYR A 172 12.20 -4.60 -9.69
N GLY A 173 11.54 -5.53 -9.00
CA GLY A 173 10.12 -5.75 -9.17
C GLY A 173 9.32 -4.51 -8.74
N TYR A 174 8.24 -4.26 -9.46
CA TYR A 174 7.34 -3.14 -9.21
C TYR A 174 6.00 -3.63 -8.66
N ASP A 175 5.36 -2.84 -7.80
CA ASP A 175 4.19 -3.28 -7.03
C ASP A 175 2.88 -3.21 -7.83
N ASP A 176 2.85 -2.44 -8.91
CA ASP A 176 1.61 -2.16 -9.64
C ASP A 176 1.79 -2.21 -11.16
N LEU A 177 1.13 -3.18 -11.80
CA LEU A 177 1.14 -3.32 -13.25
C LEU A 177 0.43 -2.17 -14.00
N SER A 178 -0.36 -1.34 -13.31
CA SER A 178 -1.01 -0.16 -13.92
C SER A 178 0.00 0.82 -14.54
N ILE A 179 1.25 0.83 -14.04
CA ILE A 179 2.36 1.61 -14.59
C ILE A 179 2.61 1.33 -16.08
N ILE A 180 2.20 0.16 -16.58
CA ILE A 180 2.34 -0.23 -17.98
C ILE A 180 1.54 0.73 -18.90
N THR A 181 0.35 1.12 -18.47
CA THR A 181 -0.59 1.92 -19.28
C THR A 181 -0.68 3.38 -18.85
N GLN A 182 -0.10 3.72 -17.69
CA GLN A 182 0.02 5.07 -17.19
C GLN A 182 0.87 5.95 -18.12
N GLU A 183 0.45 7.19 -18.32
CA GLU A 183 1.24 8.22 -19.01
C GLU A 183 2.25 8.83 -18.05
N LEU A 184 3.52 8.81 -18.45
CA LEU A 184 4.68 9.20 -17.65
C LEU A 184 5.43 10.32 -18.35
N ASN A 185 5.92 11.30 -17.60
CA ASN A 185 6.67 12.46 -18.10
C ASN A 185 8.07 12.60 -17.48
N ASN A 186 8.50 11.56 -16.76
CA ASN A 186 9.82 11.46 -16.17
C ASN A 186 10.28 10.00 -16.22
N LYS A 187 11.59 9.79 -16.07
CA LYS A 187 12.19 8.47 -15.98
C LYS A 187 12.91 8.31 -14.67
N LYS A 188 12.74 7.16 -14.01
CA LYS A 188 13.57 6.74 -12.88
C LYS A 188 14.60 5.71 -13.33
N ILE A 189 15.85 5.91 -12.93
CA ILE A 189 16.97 5.01 -13.23
C ILE A 189 17.57 4.58 -11.90
N PRO A 190 17.51 3.28 -11.54
CA PRO A 190 18.07 2.81 -10.29
C PRO A 190 19.60 2.93 -10.30
N THR A 191 20.15 3.12 -9.11
CA THR A 191 21.59 3.08 -8.86
C THR A 191 21.97 1.82 -8.09
N LYS A 192 23.24 1.44 -8.19
CA LYS A 192 23.85 0.34 -7.45
C LYS A 192 25.12 0.86 -6.77
N LEU A 193 25.27 0.56 -5.49
CA LEU A 193 26.49 0.87 -4.75
C LEU A 193 27.57 -0.15 -5.12
N GLU A 194 28.72 0.34 -5.59
CA GLU A 194 29.90 -0.44 -5.93
C GLU A 194 31.13 0.29 -5.38
N ASN A 195 31.92 -0.35 -4.50
CA ASN A 195 33.16 0.22 -3.93
C ASN A 195 33.02 1.68 -3.43
N ASP A 196 32.01 1.94 -2.58
CA ASP A 196 31.69 3.25 -1.98
C ASP A 196 31.20 4.35 -2.93
N TYR A 197 30.94 4.04 -4.21
CA TYR A 197 30.27 4.96 -5.15
C TYR A 197 29.00 4.35 -5.75
N TYR A 198 28.03 5.21 -6.08
CA TYR A 198 26.81 4.79 -6.76
C TYR A 198 27.01 4.83 -8.28
N LYS A 199 26.63 3.75 -8.96
CA LYS A 199 26.65 3.61 -10.41
C LYS A 199 25.23 3.36 -10.93
N SER A 200 24.84 4.02 -12.00
CA SER A 200 23.54 3.81 -12.67
C SER A 200 23.68 3.01 -13.96
N PHE A 201 22.53 2.67 -14.57
CA PHE A 201 22.47 2.25 -15.97
C PHE A 201 22.80 3.41 -16.92
N ASP A 202 23.05 3.08 -18.19
CA ASP A 202 23.33 4.06 -19.24
C ASP A 202 22.19 5.08 -19.36
N ILE A 203 22.52 6.35 -19.10
CA ILE A 203 21.60 7.47 -19.21
C ILE A 203 21.75 8.08 -20.61
N ASN A 204 20.68 8.08 -21.39
CA ASN A 204 20.70 8.68 -22.73
C ASN A 204 20.35 10.17 -22.65
N LEU A 205 21.34 11.03 -22.88
CA LEU A 205 21.17 12.49 -22.85
C LEU A 205 20.08 12.99 -23.81
N ASN A 206 19.84 12.29 -24.93
CA ASN A 206 18.80 12.65 -25.89
C ASN A 206 17.36 12.50 -25.34
N ASP A 207 17.19 11.67 -24.32
CA ASP A 207 15.89 11.43 -23.68
C ASP A 207 15.57 12.50 -22.62
N ILE A 208 16.53 13.32 -22.22
CA ILE A 208 16.40 14.31 -21.16
C ILE A 208 15.79 15.59 -21.73
N LYS A 209 14.68 16.04 -21.14
CA LYS A 209 13.98 17.28 -21.55
C LYS A 209 13.95 18.34 -20.46
N ASP A 210 14.36 17.98 -19.25
CA ASP A 210 14.30 18.83 -18.08
C ASP A 210 15.40 18.43 -17.08
N THR A 211 15.32 18.95 -15.86
CA THR A 211 16.24 18.70 -14.75
C THR A 211 16.53 17.22 -14.51
N ILE A 212 17.76 16.96 -14.07
CA ILE A 212 18.24 15.67 -13.60
C ILE A 212 18.46 15.80 -12.09
N ASN A 213 17.83 14.92 -11.31
CA ASN A 213 17.87 14.94 -9.85
C ASN A 213 18.25 13.57 -9.31
N LEU A 214 19.00 13.55 -8.21
CA LEU A 214 19.16 12.37 -7.37
C LEU A 214 17.99 12.34 -6.38
N ILE A 215 17.25 11.24 -6.34
CA ILE A 215 16.16 11.02 -5.39
C ILE A 215 16.41 9.75 -4.58
N GLU A 216 15.78 9.65 -3.41
CA GLU A 216 15.87 8.50 -2.52
C GLU A 216 14.48 8.04 -2.10
N GLU A 217 14.20 6.75 -2.30
CA GLU A 217 12.93 6.11 -1.97
C GLU A 217 13.21 4.73 -1.38
N ASN A 218 12.72 4.44 -0.17
CA ASN A 218 12.93 3.17 0.53
C ASN A 218 14.41 2.75 0.61
N ASP A 219 15.28 3.66 1.06
CA ASP A 219 16.74 3.49 1.17
C ASP A 219 17.44 3.16 -0.16
N LYS A 220 16.76 3.35 -1.30
CA LYS A 220 17.29 3.17 -2.65
C LYS A 220 17.41 4.53 -3.33
N LYS A 221 18.55 4.74 -3.99
CA LYS A 221 18.82 5.97 -4.75
C LYS A 221 18.54 5.79 -6.23
N TYR A 222 17.97 6.81 -6.84
CA TYR A 222 17.63 6.84 -8.26
C TYR A 222 18.10 8.15 -8.88
N ILE A 223 18.53 8.08 -10.13
CA ILE A 223 18.59 9.26 -10.99
C ILE A 223 17.23 9.42 -11.65
N GLN A 224 16.57 10.54 -11.40
CA GLN A 224 15.32 10.91 -12.04
C GLN A 224 15.55 12.09 -12.98
N HIS A 225 14.99 12.01 -14.18
CA HIS A 225 15.01 13.15 -15.10
C HIS A 225 13.67 13.32 -15.82
N GLY A 226 13.32 14.56 -16.17
CA GLY A 226 12.15 14.83 -17.00
C GLY A 226 12.36 14.37 -18.44
N CYS A 227 11.28 13.94 -19.10
CA CYS A 227 11.30 13.51 -20.49
C CYS A 227 9.95 13.83 -21.18
N SER A 228 9.87 13.59 -22.49
CA SER A 228 8.58 13.65 -23.19
C SER A 228 7.62 12.58 -22.67
N ASN A 229 6.32 12.86 -22.74
CA ASN A 229 5.29 11.92 -22.30
C ASN A 229 5.39 10.58 -23.05
N TYR A 230 5.27 9.48 -22.33
CA TYR A 230 5.26 8.13 -22.90
C TYR A 230 4.51 7.14 -22.00
N LYS A 231 4.17 5.97 -22.55
CA LYS A 231 3.69 4.82 -21.78
C LYS A 231 4.68 3.67 -21.90
N ILE A 232 4.84 2.88 -20.84
CA ILE A 232 5.66 1.67 -20.89
C ILE A 232 5.12 0.70 -21.96
N SER A 233 3.79 0.65 -22.16
CA SER A 233 3.16 -0.14 -23.22
C SER A 233 3.69 0.20 -24.62
N ASP A 234 4.09 1.44 -24.88
CA ASP A 234 4.63 1.85 -26.19
C ASP A 234 6.03 1.31 -26.41
N LYS A 235 6.78 1.05 -25.32
CA LYS A 235 8.07 0.36 -25.37
C LYS A 235 7.88 -1.14 -25.57
N ILE A 236 6.95 -1.76 -24.83
CA ILE A 236 6.61 -3.19 -24.97
C ILE A 236 6.19 -3.50 -26.42
N LYS A 237 5.34 -2.67 -27.03
CA LYS A 237 4.85 -2.84 -28.41
C LYS A 237 5.96 -2.81 -29.47
N LYS A 238 7.12 -2.19 -29.18
CA LYS A 238 8.27 -2.16 -30.11
C LYS A 238 9.00 -3.49 -30.22
N PHE A 239 8.79 -4.41 -29.27
CA PHE A 239 9.46 -5.69 -29.22
C PHE A 239 8.45 -6.84 -29.18
N ASN A 240 8.82 -7.99 -29.73
CA ASN A 240 8.04 -9.24 -29.65
C ASN A 240 6.55 -9.08 -30.02
N ASN A 241 6.23 -8.25 -31.02
CA ASN A 241 4.85 -7.91 -31.41
C ASN A 241 3.95 -7.48 -30.24
N GLY A 242 4.54 -6.84 -29.22
CA GLY A 242 3.82 -6.39 -28.02
C GLY A 242 3.48 -7.48 -27.01
N LYS A 243 3.93 -8.73 -27.22
CA LYS A 243 3.73 -9.83 -26.28
C LYS A 243 4.81 -9.80 -25.19
N PHE A 244 4.41 -10.07 -23.95
CA PHE A 244 5.28 -10.12 -22.79
C PHE A 244 4.77 -11.13 -21.76
N GLU A 245 5.66 -11.59 -20.90
CA GLU A 245 5.37 -12.40 -19.72
C GLU A 245 5.43 -11.51 -18.48
N VAL A 246 4.59 -11.80 -17.48
CA VAL A 246 4.66 -11.18 -16.15
C VAL A 246 5.10 -12.24 -15.17
N LEU A 247 6.24 -11.99 -14.51
CA LEU A 247 6.67 -12.78 -13.36
C LEU A 247 6.18 -12.08 -12.10
N MET A 248 5.67 -12.87 -11.17
CA MET A 248 5.09 -12.41 -9.91
C MET A 248 5.77 -13.14 -8.77
N LYS A 249 6.18 -12.39 -7.76
CA LYS A 249 6.65 -12.92 -6.49
C LYS A 249 5.76 -12.39 -5.37
N GLU A 250 5.28 -13.31 -4.53
CA GLU A 250 4.56 -13.02 -3.28
C GLU A 250 5.51 -12.81 -2.09
#